data_AF-A0A9E0RRB6-F1
#
_entry.id   AF-A0A9E0RRB6-F1
#
_cell.length_a   1.000
_cell.length_b   1.000
_cell.length_c   1.000
_cell.angle_alpha   90.00
_cell.angle_beta   90.00
_cell.angle_gamma   90.00
#
_symmetry.space_group_name_H-M   'P 1'
#
loop_
_entity.id
_entity.type
_entity.pdbx_description
1 polymer ?
#
loop_
_entity_poly.entity_id
_entity_poly.type
_entity_poly.pdbx_seq_one_letter_code
_entity_poly.pdbx_strand_id
1 'polypeptide(L)'
;MVTRVTVPPWCMTFVVTAICLLPLAQLSSQLASGELGPDPAKRLMQGTGEWGLRGLAIVLLAAPLAQKGWRGLFRYRRVLGLSLYLYVSLHLLLFAQVYVGWSGALLAEELKERPYVLVGFSA
;
A
#
# COMPACT_ATOMS: atom_id res chain seq x y z
N MET A 1 -20.30 -22.52 31.22
CA MET A 1 -19.27 -22.94 30.25
C MET A 1 -19.25 -21.94 29.11
N VAL A 2 -18.32 -20.98 29.11
CA VAL A 2 -18.14 -20.05 27.99
C VAL A 2 -17.29 -20.76 26.94
N THR A 3 -17.89 -21.20 25.84
CA THR A 3 -17.16 -21.73 24.69
C THR A 3 -16.32 -20.59 24.12
N ARG A 4 -15.01 -20.59 24.38
CA ARG A 4 -14.08 -19.73 23.67
C ARG A 4 -14.13 -20.17 22.22
N VAL A 5 -14.79 -19.40 21.36
CA VAL A 5 -14.68 -19.57 19.91
C VAL A 5 -13.20 -19.36 19.58
N THR A 6 -12.46 -20.45 19.41
CA THR A 6 -11.06 -20.40 18.99
C THR A 6 -11.06 -20.08 17.51
N VAL A 7 -11.20 -18.80 17.17
CA VAL A 7 -11.04 -18.34 15.79
C VAL A 7 -9.66 -18.79 15.32
N PRO A 8 -9.59 -19.64 14.30
CA PRO A 8 -8.31 -20.15 13.87
C PRO A 8 -7.42 -19.00 13.33
N PRO A 9 -6.11 -18.99 13.60
CA PRO A 9 -5.25 -17.83 13.36
C PRO A 9 -5.19 -17.38 11.90
N TRP A 10 -5.35 -18.32 10.95
CA TRP A 10 -5.47 -18.04 9.51
C TRP A 10 -6.73 -17.22 9.12
N CYS A 11 -7.84 -17.31 9.87
CA CYS A 11 -9.04 -16.52 9.56
C CYS A 11 -8.78 -15.04 9.80
N MET A 12 -8.08 -14.70 10.88
CA MET A 12 -7.73 -13.31 11.15
C MET A 12 -6.70 -12.75 10.17
N THR A 13 -5.78 -13.57 9.66
CA THR A 13 -4.87 -13.10 8.60
C THR A 13 -5.62 -12.77 7.32
N PHE A 14 -6.61 -13.59 6.92
CA PHE A 14 -7.47 -13.28 5.77
C PHE A 14 -8.27 -12.00 5.98
N VAL A 15 -8.81 -11.79 7.19
CA VAL A 15 -9.53 -10.56 7.53
C VAL A 15 -8.62 -9.33 7.41
N VAL A 16 -7.40 -9.39 7.98
CA VAL A 16 -6.44 -8.28 7.89
C VAL A 16 -6.06 -8.00 6.44
N THR A 17 -5.77 -9.04 5.64
CA THR A 17 -5.47 -8.88 4.22
C THR A 17 -6.65 -8.28 3.46
N ALA A 18 -7.87 -8.77 3.70
CA ALA A 18 -9.08 -8.24 3.06
C ALA A 18 -9.28 -6.76 3.38
N ILE A 19 -9.12 -6.35 4.65
CA ILE A 19 -9.19 -4.94 5.06
C ILE A 19 -8.13 -4.11 4.33
N CYS A 20 -6.89 -4.61 4.22
CA CYS A 20 -5.85 -3.92 3.46
C CYS A 20 -6.14 -3.82 1.96
N LEU A 21 -6.92 -4.74 1.39
CA LEU A 21 -7.29 -4.73 -0.04
C LEU A 21 -8.53 -3.88 -0.35
N LEU A 22 -9.34 -3.53 0.65
CA LEU A 22 -10.53 -2.67 0.46
C LEU A 22 -10.23 -1.36 -0.28
N PRO A 23 -9.21 -0.56 0.08
CA PRO A 23 -8.97 0.69 -0.62
C PRO A 23 -8.50 0.50 -2.06
N LEU A 24 -7.77 -0.58 -2.34
CA LEU A 24 -7.41 -0.99 -3.68
C LEU A 24 -8.67 -1.29 -4.51
N ALA A 25 -9.60 -2.06 -3.94
CA ALA A 25 -10.86 -2.40 -4.59
C ALA A 25 -11.75 -1.16 -4.84
N GLN A 26 -11.74 -0.20 -3.92
CA GLN A 26 -12.44 1.08 -4.09
C GLN A 26 -11.80 1.94 -5.20
N LEU A 27 -10.47 1.94 -5.31
CA LEU A 27 -9.79 2.66 -6.39
C LEU A 27 -10.04 2.01 -7.75
N SER A 28 -10.06 0.68 -7.83
CA SER A 28 -10.35 -0.03 -9.08
C SER A 28 -11.81 0.11 -9.49
N SER A 29 -12.75 0.15 -8.54
CA SER A 29 -14.16 0.41 -8.86
C SER A 29 -14.37 1.83 -9.39
N GLN A 30 -13.74 2.84 -8.78
CA GLN A 30 -13.77 4.23 -9.27
C GLN A 30 -13.13 4.37 -10.66
N LEU A 31 -12.08 3.60 -10.95
CA LEU A 31 -11.49 3.54 -12.27
C LEU A 31 -12.46 2.98 -13.31
N ALA A 32 -13.15 1.89 -12.96
CA ALA A 32 -14.12 1.23 -13.85
C ALA A 32 -15.39 2.07 -14.07
N SER A 33 -15.84 2.83 -13.05
CA SER A 33 -16.99 3.73 -13.15
C SER A 33 -16.66 5.09 -13.78
N GLY A 34 -15.37 5.38 -14.03
CA GLY A 34 -14.93 6.68 -14.55
C GLY A 34 -15.04 7.83 -13.55
N GLU A 35 -15.21 7.54 -12.26
CA GLU A 35 -15.45 8.52 -11.19
C GLU A 35 -14.16 9.13 -10.61
N LEU A 36 -12.99 8.75 -11.15
CA LEU A 36 -11.70 9.28 -10.69
C LEU A 36 -11.51 10.78 -10.99
N GLY A 37 -12.36 11.35 -11.86
CA GLY A 37 -12.30 12.76 -12.24
C GLY A 37 -11.45 13.00 -13.50
N PRO A 38 -11.00 14.26 -13.72
CA PRO A 38 -10.43 14.69 -15.01
C PRO A 38 -9.05 14.09 -15.32
N ASP A 39 -8.29 13.66 -14.31
CA ASP A 39 -7.00 13.01 -14.48
C ASP A 39 -6.95 11.73 -13.64
N PRO A 40 -7.42 10.60 -14.20
CA PRO A 40 -7.49 9.32 -13.48
C PRO A 40 -6.11 8.77 -13.13
N ALA A 41 -5.12 9.03 -13.99
CA ALA A 41 -3.73 8.62 -13.81
C ALA A 41 -3.14 9.22 -12.53
N LYS A 42 -3.26 10.55 -12.37
CA LYS A 42 -2.80 11.25 -11.18
C LYS A 42 -3.50 10.77 -9.91
N ARG A 43 -4.80 10.51 -9.98
CA ARG A 43 -5.58 10.05 -8.82
C ARG A 43 -5.21 8.63 -8.38
N LEU A 44 -4.96 7.72 -9.33
CA LEU A 44 -4.42 6.39 -9.03
C LEU A 44 -3.03 6.47 -8.40
N MET A 45 -2.17 7.34 -8.93
CA MET A 45 -0.82 7.57 -8.42
C MET A 45 -0.84 8.06 -6.97
N GLN A 46 -1.63 9.09 -6.69
CA GLN A 46 -1.78 9.64 -5.35
C GLN A 46 -2.41 8.62 -4.39
N GLY A 47 -3.44 7.90 -4.81
CA GLY A 47 -4.11 6.91 -3.98
C GLY A 47 -3.19 5.77 -3.58
N THR A 48 -2.51 5.15 -4.55
CA THR A 48 -1.57 4.04 -4.27
C THR A 48 -0.38 4.48 -3.41
N GLY A 49 0.15 5.68 -3.65
CA GLY A 49 1.23 6.25 -2.85
C GLY A 49 0.81 6.56 -1.41
N GLU A 50 -0.36 7.16 -1.22
CA GLU A 50 -0.89 7.49 0.11
C GLU A 50 -1.16 6.23 0.96
N TRP A 51 -1.78 5.20 0.37
CA TRP A 51 -1.99 3.93 1.05
C TRP A 51 -0.68 3.19 1.33
N GLY A 52 0.32 3.30 0.44
CA GLY A 52 1.68 2.83 0.68
C GLY A 52 2.31 3.51 1.91
N LEU A 53 2.30 4.84 1.98
CA LEU A 53 2.87 5.59 3.11
C LEU A 53 2.13 5.30 4.43
N ARG A 54 0.80 5.24 4.41
CA ARG A 54 -0.01 4.87 5.59
C ARG A 54 0.33 3.45 6.06
N GLY A 55 0.43 2.49 5.14
CA GLY A 55 0.81 1.11 5.44
C GLY A 55 2.21 1.02 6.04
N LEU A 56 3.18 1.75 5.48
CA LEU A 56 4.55 1.83 5.99
C LEU A 56 4.58 2.37 7.42
N ALA A 57 3.87 3.46 7.69
CA ALA A 57 3.76 4.02 9.04
C ALA A 57 3.18 3.00 10.03
N ILE A 58 2.11 2.27 9.66
CA ILE A 58 1.51 1.23 10.50
C ILE A 58 2.51 0.10 10.80
N VAL A 59 3.24 -0.37 9.79
CA VAL A 59 4.23 -1.46 9.95
C VAL A 59 5.39 -1.02 10.85
N LEU A 60 5.91 0.20 10.66
CA LEU A 60 6.99 0.74 11.48
C LEU A 60 6.55 0.95 12.93
N LEU A 61 5.31 1.40 13.15
CA LEU A 61 4.73 1.58 14.49
C LEU A 61 4.45 0.24 15.20
N ALA A 62 4.36 -0.89 14.49
CA ALA A 62 4.06 -2.18 15.10
C ALA A 62 5.08 -2.60 16.17
N ALA A 63 6.36 -2.29 15.99
CA ALA A 63 7.43 -2.59 16.95
C ALA A 63 7.35 -1.73 18.24
N PRO A 64 7.33 -0.38 18.18
CA PRO A 64 7.22 0.44 19.39
C PRO A 64 5.89 0.24 20.12
N LEU A 65 4.78 -0.03 19.41
CA LEU A 65 3.50 -0.34 20.07
C LEU A 65 3.54 -1.67 20.82
N ALA A 66 4.26 -2.68 20.30
CA ALA A 66 4.42 -3.95 20.98
C ALA A 66 5.14 -3.80 22.33
N GLN A 67 6.14 -2.92 22.38
CA GLN A 67 6.88 -2.61 23.61
C GLN A 67 5.98 -1.93 24.66
N LYS A 68 4.99 -1.14 24.22
CA LYS A 68 3.97 -0.52 25.09
C LYS A 68 2.82 -1.47 25.49
N GLY A 69 2.95 -2.77 25.21
CA GLY A 69 1.95 -3.79 25.59
C GLY A 69 0.93 -4.13 24.49
N TRP A 70 0.92 -3.43 23.35
CA TRP A 70 0.00 -3.67 22.24
C TRP A 70 0.53 -4.73 21.27
N ARG A 71 0.65 -5.98 21.76
CA ARG A 71 1.24 -7.10 21.01
C ARG A 71 0.40 -7.57 19.81
N GLY A 72 -0.88 -7.18 19.74
CA GLY A 72 -1.79 -7.60 18.68
C GLY A 72 -1.33 -7.18 17.29
N LEU A 73 -0.83 -5.95 17.13
CA LEU A 73 -0.37 -5.43 15.83
C LEU A 73 0.93 -6.12 15.37
N PHE A 74 1.82 -6.41 16.31
CA PHE A 74 3.08 -7.12 16.03
C PHE A 74 2.84 -8.53 15.46
N ARG A 75 1.78 -9.22 15.93
CA ARG A 75 1.40 -10.54 15.42
C ARG A 75 1.12 -10.54 13.90
N TYR A 76 0.60 -9.44 13.37
CA TYR A 76 0.23 -9.32 11.95
C TYR A 76 1.25 -8.53 11.12
N ARG A 77 2.39 -8.13 11.70
CA ARG A 77 3.42 -7.33 11.03
C ARG A 77 3.82 -7.90 9.67
N ARG A 78 3.96 -9.23 9.57
CA ARG A 78 4.35 -9.89 8.32
C ARG A 78 3.30 -9.77 7.22
N VAL A 79 2.02 -9.94 7.57
CA VAL A 79 0.90 -9.82 6.61
C VAL A 79 0.72 -8.37 6.19
N LEU A 80 0.80 -7.42 7.12
CA LEU A 80 0.76 -5.99 6.82
C LEU A 80 1.91 -5.57 5.90
N GLY A 81 3.12 -6.08 6.12
CA GLY A 81 4.26 -5.85 5.24
C GLY A 81 4.05 -6.40 3.82
N LEU A 82 3.42 -7.58 3.68
CA LEU A 82 3.10 -8.14 2.37
C LEU A 82 2.06 -7.29 1.63
N SER A 83 1.00 -6.85 2.33
CA SER A 83 0.01 -5.93 1.76
C SER A 83 0.65 -4.60 1.35
N LEU A 84 1.52 -4.03 2.18
CA LEU A 84 2.27 -2.82 1.86
C LEU A 84 3.12 -3.00 0.58
N TYR A 85 3.85 -4.11 0.49
CA TYR A 85 4.67 -4.41 -0.68
C TYR A 85 3.83 -4.43 -1.96
N LEU A 86 2.63 -5.03 -1.92
CA LEU A 86 1.69 -5.00 -3.04
C LEU A 86 1.34 -3.56 -3.48
N TYR A 87 1.02 -2.66 -2.53
CA TYR A 87 0.72 -1.27 -2.86
C TYR A 87 1.91 -0.53 -3.47
N VAL A 88 3.12 -0.74 -2.92
CA VAL A 88 4.34 -0.09 -3.43
C VAL A 88 4.71 -0.62 -4.81
N SER A 89 4.62 -1.93 -5.04
CA SER A 89 4.84 -2.52 -6.38
C SER A 89 3.84 -2.00 -7.40
N LEU A 90 2.57 -1.87 -7.01
CA LEU A 90 1.55 -1.29 -7.90
C LEU A 90 1.81 0.19 -8.18
N HIS A 91 2.21 0.97 -7.17
CA HIS A 91 2.57 2.36 -7.33
C HIS A 91 3.73 2.53 -8.32
N LEU A 92 4.76 1.68 -8.21
CA LEU A 92 5.89 1.67 -9.13
C LEU A 92 5.50 1.24 -10.55
N LEU A 93 4.62 0.25 -10.70
CA LEU A 93 4.07 -0.17 -11.99
C LEU A 93 3.27 0.97 -12.64
N LEU A 94 2.44 1.68 -11.87
CA LEU A 94 1.72 2.85 -12.36
C LEU A 94 2.67 3.96 -12.76
N PHE A 95 3.71 4.24 -11.97
CA PHE A 95 4.77 5.19 -12.34
C PHE A 95 5.43 4.82 -13.67
N ALA A 96 5.88 3.57 -13.78
CA ALA A 96 6.55 3.07 -14.98
C ALA A 96 5.66 3.13 -16.22
N GLN A 97 4.38 2.79 -16.07
CA GLN A 97 3.42 2.78 -17.18
C GLN A 97 2.94 4.18 -17.58
N VAL A 98 2.55 5.01 -16.61
CA VAL A 98 1.82 6.27 -16.84
C VAL A 98 2.76 7.43 -17.12
N TYR A 99 3.86 7.55 -16.37
CA TYR A 99 4.76 8.70 -16.47
C TYR A 99 5.95 8.41 -17.37
N VAL A 100 6.50 7.19 -17.26
CA VAL A 100 7.73 6.82 -17.96
C VAL A 100 7.45 6.07 -19.27
N GLY A 101 6.27 5.44 -19.40
CA GLY A 101 5.93 4.59 -20.55
C GLY A 101 6.98 3.50 -20.83
N TRP A 102 7.67 3.03 -19.79
CA TRP A 102 8.82 2.12 -19.88
C TRP A 102 10.04 2.65 -20.68
N SER A 103 10.14 3.96 -20.90
CA SER A 103 11.27 4.62 -21.58
C SER A 103 12.35 5.08 -20.61
N GLY A 104 13.59 4.62 -20.79
CA GLY A 104 14.73 5.06 -19.98
C GLY A 104 15.05 6.56 -20.12
N ALA A 105 14.73 7.17 -21.26
CA ALA A 105 14.93 8.60 -21.49
C ALA A 105 13.96 9.45 -20.66
N LEU A 106 12.67 9.09 -20.70
CA LEU A 106 11.63 9.75 -19.89
C LEU A 106 11.85 9.52 -18.40
N LEU A 107 12.33 8.33 -18.01
CA LEU A 107 12.73 8.06 -16.63
C LEU A 107 13.82 9.05 -16.18
N ALA A 108 14.87 9.22 -16.97
CA ALA A 108 15.98 10.09 -16.63
C ALA A 108 15.56 11.57 -16.57
N GLU A 109 14.65 12.01 -17.43
CA GLU A 109 14.06 13.34 -17.40
C GLU A 109 13.19 13.53 -16.13
N GLU A 110 12.29 12.60 -15.85
CA GLU A 110 11.40 12.65 -14.68
C GLU A 110 12.21 12.63 -13.36
N LEU A 111 13.29 11.85 -13.27
CA LEU A 111 14.17 11.83 -12.11
C LEU A 111 14.91 13.17 -11.90
N LYS A 112 15.22 13.90 -12.97
CA LYS A 112 15.84 15.23 -12.88
C LYS A 112 14.83 16.28 -12.42
N GLU A 113 13.59 16.22 -12.94
CA GLU A 113 12.53 17.15 -12.54
C GLU A 113 12.01 16.88 -11.12
N ARG A 114 11.96 15.60 -10.72
CA ARG A 114 11.42 15.16 -9.42
C ARG A 114 12.43 14.31 -8.65
N PRO A 115 13.53 14.92 -8.16
CA PRO A 115 14.59 14.18 -7.46
C PRO A 115 14.12 13.52 -6.15
N TYR A 116 13.04 14.02 -5.54
CA TYR A 116 12.46 13.43 -4.31
C TYR A 116 11.94 11.99 -4.52
N VAL A 117 11.67 11.56 -5.75
CA VAL A 117 11.27 10.19 -6.06
C VAL A 117 12.40 9.20 -5.73
N LEU A 118 13.66 9.62 -5.84
CA LEU A 118 14.82 8.79 -5.53
C LEU A 118 14.88 8.38 -4.05
N VAL A 119 14.42 9.25 -3.15
CA VAL A 119 14.40 8.94 -1.71
C VAL A 119 13.52 7.72 -1.45
N GLY A 120 12.32 7.70 -2.05
CA GLY A 120 11.41 6.56 -1.94
C GLY A 120 11.95 5.29 -2.61
N PHE A 121 12.70 5.43 -3.71
CA PHE A 121 13.33 4.30 -4.40
C PHE A 121 14.49 3.68 -3.61
N SER A 122 15.19 4.47 -2.80
CA SER A 122 16.38 4.04 -2.05
C SER A 122 16.10 3.33 -0.72
N ALA A 123 14.85 3.35 -0.25
CA ALA A 123 14.42 2.79 1.03
C ALA A 123 14.18 1.27 0.95
#